data_AF-A0A1V6LXU5-F1
#
_entry.id   AF-A0A1V6LXU5-F1
#
_cell.length_a   1.000
_cell.length_b   1.000
_cell.length_c   1.000
_cell.angle_alpha   90.00
_cell.angle_beta   90.00
_cell.angle_gamma   90.00
#
_symmetry.space_group_name_H-M   'P 1'
#
loop_
_entity.id
_entity.type
_entity.pdbx_description
1 polymer ?
#
loop_
_entity_poly.entity_id
_entity_poly.type
_entity_poly.pdbx_seq_one_letter_code
_entity_poly.pdbx_strand_id
1 'polypeptide(L)'
;MKRESILLNASVLALTTLVSGYSTFAETKKLDKTPPGHLYMQEKQGAPSSSQQDVSALSGKVVETMNSGGYTYLCIEKDGKRTWAAILETKVNVGQEIALQPGNEMVNFTSKTLNRTFDKIIFSTGPASLDESVDVKSFHGKTTENRATEVAPGEKIQVEKASAPDAYTVAELYGKKAELDAKNVTVRGKIVKVSSGIMGRNWLHIQDGSGNQKDGSNDLVVTSKDLAAVGDIVTVSGTLRKDKDFGSGYKYDVIVEQANIKK
;
A
#
# COMPACT_ATOMS: atom_id res chain seq x y z
N MET A 1 -66.60 -23.08 -15.49
CA MET A 1 -65.17 -23.45 -15.78
C MET A 1 -64.84 -24.55 -14.76
N LYS A 2 -64.29 -25.75 -15.08
CA LYS A 2 -63.04 -26.09 -15.82
C LYS A 2 -61.79 -25.48 -15.16
N ARG A 3 -60.70 -26.18 -14.79
CA ARG A 3 -60.34 -27.63 -14.62
C ARG A 3 -59.25 -27.68 -13.49
N GLU A 4 -58.87 -28.74 -12.76
CA GLU A 4 -59.44 -30.05 -12.32
C GLU A 4 -58.53 -30.67 -11.20
N SER A 5 -58.82 -31.92 -10.83
CA SER A 5 -58.14 -32.93 -9.96
C SER A 5 -56.60 -32.89 -9.79
N ILE A 6 -56.03 -33.34 -8.65
CA ILE A 6 -55.56 -34.73 -8.30
C ILE A 6 -55.01 -34.64 -6.84
N LEU A 7 -55.31 -35.44 -5.80
CA LEU A 7 -55.31 -36.90 -5.51
C LEU A 7 -53.93 -37.55 -5.15
N LEU A 8 -53.85 -38.10 -3.92
CA LEU A 8 -52.91 -39.13 -3.39
C LEU A 8 -51.39 -38.79 -3.39
N ASN A 9 -50.56 -39.29 -2.48
CA ASN A 9 -50.56 -40.59 -1.78
C ASN A 9 -49.95 -40.51 -0.36
N ALA A 10 -50.15 -41.58 0.44
CA ALA A 10 -49.47 -41.79 1.73
C ALA A 10 -48.50 -42.98 1.67
N SER A 11 -47.47 -42.97 2.52
CA SER A 11 -46.72 -44.17 2.94
C SER A 11 -46.12 -43.97 4.32
N VAL A 12 -46.47 -44.83 5.26
CA VAL A 12 -45.85 -44.93 6.59
C VAL A 12 -44.93 -46.15 6.57
N LEU A 13 -43.71 -46.02 7.09
CA LEU A 13 -42.94 -47.18 7.53
C LEU A 13 -42.11 -46.84 8.77
N ALA A 14 -42.65 -47.18 9.94
CA ALA A 14 -41.87 -47.28 11.17
C ALA A 14 -41.34 -48.70 11.27
N LEU A 15 -40.07 -48.87 11.66
CA LEU A 15 -39.51 -50.17 12.00
C LEU A 15 -38.69 -50.07 13.30
N THR A 16 -39.01 -50.91 14.26
CA THR A 16 -38.46 -50.89 15.62
C THR A 16 -37.67 -52.16 15.92
N THR A 17 -36.48 -52.03 16.51
CA THR A 17 -35.92 -53.02 17.44
C THR A 17 -34.95 -52.35 18.41
N LEU A 18 -34.95 -52.82 19.66
CA LEU A 18 -33.97 -52.44 20.69
C LEU A 18 -32.78 -53.40 20.66
N VAL A 19 -31.60 -52.94 21.08
CA VAL A 19 -30.70 -53.73 21.93
C VAL A 19 -30.17 -52.82 23.05
N SER A 20 -30.15 -53.32 24.28
CA SER A 20 -29.45 -52.69 25.41
C SER A 20 -28.11 -53.40 25.62
N GLY A 21 -27.05 -52.64 25.95
CA GLY A 21 -25.70 -53.17 26.11
C GLY A 21 -24.92 -52.48 27.22
N TYR A 22 -24.88 -53.10 28.40
CA TYR A 22 -23.87 -52.79 29.42
C TYR A 22 -22.52 -53.39 29.00
N SER A 23 -21.43 -52.63 29.13
CA SER A 23 -20.13 -53.18 29.54
C SER A 23 -19.18 -52.09 30.02
N THR A 24 -18.38 -52.47 31.02
CA THR A 24 -17.37 -51.65 31.71
C THR A 24 -15.97 -51.85 31.13
N PHE A 25 -15.08 -50.89 31.38
CA PHE A 25 -13.60 -51.05 31.42
C PHE A 25 -12.87 -51.53 30.15
N ALA A 26 -11.98 -50.68 29.62
CA ALA A 26 -10.55 -51.04 29.39
C ALA A 26 -9.72 -49.79 29.06
N GLU A 27 -8.52 -49.68 29.65
CA GLU A 27 -7.44 -48.79 29.19
C GLU A 27 -6.38 -49.64 28.49
N THR A 28 -5.89 -49.23 27.31
CA THR A 28 -4.79 -49.93 26.61
C THR A 28 -3.76 -48.96 26.01
N LYS A 29 -2.50 -49.42 26.01
CA LYS A 29 -1.31 -48.63 25.66
C LYS A 29 -0.92 -48.72 24.18
N LYS A 30 -0.32 -47.62 23.69
CA LYS A 30 0.83 -47.55 22.77
C LYS A 30 0.87 -48.40 21.47
N LEU A 31 0.79 -47.67 20.36
CA LEU A 31 1.91 -47.41 19.41
C LEU A 31 2.56 -48.57 18.63
N ASP A 32 2.41 -48.53 17.30
CA ASP A 32 3.52 -48.59 16.32
C ASP A 32 3.14 -47.71 15.09
N LYS A 33 4.03 -46.80 14.62
CA LYS A 33 5.03 -46.93 13.53
C LYS A 33 4.41 -47.20 12.13
N THR A 34 4.91 -46.63 11.02
CA THR A 34 6.26 -46.09 10.68
C THR A 34 6.12 -44.89 9.66
N PRO A 35 7.21 -44.16 9.24
CA PRO A 35 7.15 -42.72 8.91
C PRO A 35 7.82 -42.42 7.52
N PRO A 36 8.74 -41.44 7.30
CA PRO A 36 8.91 -40.05 7.78
C PRO A 36 9.10 -39.01 6.65
N GLY A 37 9.08 -37.71 6.99
CA GLY A 37 9.81 -36.66 6.25
C GLY A 37 9.03 -35.35 5.98
N HIS A 38 9.59 -34.15 6.19
CA HIS A 38 10.85 -33.82 6.87
C HIS A 38 10.88 -32.33 7.29
N LEU A 39 11.12 -32.05 8.58
CA LEU A 39 11.51 -30.73 9.14
C LEU A 39 10.42 -29.62 9.03
N TYR A 40 10.40 -28.57 9.87
CA TYR A 40 11.44 -28.00 10.73
C TYR A 40 11.08 -27.95 12.22
N MET A 41 12.12 -27.82 13.05
CA MET A 41 12.05 -27.84 14.51
C MET A 41 12.01 -26.44 15.13
N GLN A 42 11.31 -26.36 16.26
CA GLN A 42 11.72 -25.77 17.55
C GLN A 42 12.49 -24.42 17.61
N GLU A 43 12.08 -23.65 18.61
CA GLU A 43 12.62 -22.37 19.07
C GLU A 43 14.14 -22.17 19.01
N LYS A 44 14.53 -20.95 18.66
CA LYS A 44 15.35 -20.17 19.59
C LYS A 44 14.67 -18.84 19.91
N GLN A 45 14.50 -18.57 21.20
CA GLN A 45 14.32 -17.21 21.67
C GLN A 45 15.59 -16.42 21.37
N GLY A 46 15.47 -15.48 20.44
CA GLY A 46 16.43 -14.42 20.21
C GLY A 46 15.62 -13.18 19.89
N ALA A 47 15.26 -12.41 20.91
CA ALA A 47 14.68 -11.10 20.67
C ALA A 47 15.70 -10.28 19.88
N PRO A 48 15.38 -9.74 18.68
CA PRO A 48 16.13 -8.61 18.20
C PRO A 48 15.95 -7.53 19.26
N SER A 49 17.04 -7.19 19.94
CA SER A 49 17.06 -6.07 20.87
C SER A 49 16.45 -4.85 20.19
N SER A 50 15.79 -3.99 20.95
CA SER A 50 15.53 -2.63 20.50
C SER A 50 16.86 -1.93 20.31
N SER A 51 17.51 -2.15 19.17
CA SER A 51 18.57 -1.28 18.67
C SER A 51 17.93 0.09 18.58
N GLN A 52 18.35 0.98 19.48
CA GLN A 52 18.10 2.40 19.36
C GLN A 52 18.57 2.76 17.96
N GLN A 53 17.63 3.01 17.04
CA GLN A 53 17.99 3.34 15.66
C GLN A 53 18.87 4.58 15.76
N ASP A 54 20.09 4.46 15.24
CA ASP A 54 21.03 5.56 15.27
C ASP A 54 20.52 6.65 14.33
N VAL A 55 19.77 7.60 14.88
CA VAL A 55 19.26 8.77 14.16
C VAL A 55 20.40 9.60 13.56
N SER A 56 21.64 9.42 14.05
CA SER A 56 22.85 9.99 13.47
C SER A 56 23.20 9.39 12.09
N ALA A 57 22.77 8.16 11.77
CA ALA A 57 23.10 7.44 10.53
C ALA A 57 22.23 7.84 9.32
N LEU A 58 21.17 8.62 9.55
CA LEU A 58 20.30 9.21 8.53
C LEU A 58 20.72 10.65 8.17
N SER A 59 21.97 11.01 8.41
CA SER A 59 22.56 12.30 8.05
C SER A 59 23.94 12.12 7.41
N GLY A 60 24.35 13.08 6.59
CA GLY A 60 25.64 13.09 5.91
C GLY A 60 25.58 13.75 4.53
N LYS A 61 26.65 13.55 3.76
CA LYS A 61 26.80 14.11 2.41
C LYS A 61 26.22 13.19 1.36
N VAL A 62 25.35 13.70 0.49
CA VAL A 62 24.83 12.95 -0.67
C VAL A 62 25.97 12.69 -1.66
N VAL A 63 26.23 11.43 -1.98
CA VAL A 63 27.24 10.99 -2.96
C VAL A 63 26.65 10.35 -4.22
N GLU A 64 25.39 9.90 -4.17
CA GLU A 64 24.63 9.37 -5.31
C GLU A 64 23.15 9.76 -5.12
N THR A 65 22.45 10.16 -6.18
CA THR A 65 21.01 10.47 -6.14
C THR A 65 20.32 10.08 -7.44
N MET A 66 19.07 9.62 -7.37
CA MET A 66 18.24 9.31 -8.53
C MET A 66 16.74 9.33 -8.19
N ASN A 67 15.91 9.84 -9.09
CA ASN A 67 14.46 9.79 -8.95
C ASN A 67 13.89 8.59 -9.72
N SER A 68 12.97 7.84 -9.10
CA SER A 68 12.27 6.74 -9.76
C SER A 68 11.01 6.33 -9.00
N GLY A 69 9.94 6.01 -9.73
CA GLY A 69 8.68 5.51 -9.13
C GLY A 69 8.01 6.46 -8.12
N GLY A 70 8.30 7.76 -8.18
CA GLY A 70 7.76 8.76 -7.23
C GLY A 70 8.60 9.00 -5.97
N TYR A 71 9.82 8.44 -5.91
CA TYR A 71 10.78 8.56 -4.80
C TYR A 71 12.13 9.09 -5.28
N THR A 72 12.84 9.81 -4.41
CA THR A 72 14.27 10.11 -4.58
C THR A 72 15.08 9.15 -3.73
N TYR A 73 15.96 8.38 -4.37
CA TYR A 73 16.88 7.44 -3.74
C TYR A 73 18.22 8.15 -3.53
N LEU A 74 18.72 8.12 -2.30
CA LEU A 74 19.92 8.84 -1.88
C LEU A 74 20.96 7.85 -1.31
N CYS A 75 22.20 7.93 -1.80
CA CYS A 75 23.34 7.39 -1.08
C CYS A 75 23.95 8.52 -0.25
N ILE A 76 23.86 8.40 1.06
CA ILE A 76 24.39 9.35 2.04
C ILE A 76 25.70 8.78 2.59
N GLU A 77 26.77 9.55 2.55
CA GLU A 77 28.08 9.20 3.09
C GLU A 77 28.37 9.99 4.36
N LYS A 78 28.73 9.28 5.44
CA LYS A 78 29.12 9.85 6.73
C LYS A 78 30.16 8.96 7.39
N ASP A 79 31.25 9.56 7.86
CA ASP A 79 32.37 8.88 8.52
C ASP A 79 32.90 7.66 7.71
N GLY A 80 32.92 7.80 6.37
CA GLY A 80 33.32 6.75 5.42
C GLY A 80 32.31 5.62 5.20
N LYS A 81 31.16 5.63 5.90
CA LYS A 81 30.05 4.68 5.72
C LYS A 81 29.05 5.23 4.71
N ARG A 82 28.48 4.35 3.88
CA ARG A 82 27.41 4.69 2.93
C ARG A 82 26.09 4.06 3.35
N THR A 83 25.07 4.89 3.48
CA THR A 83 23.68 4.50 3.80
C THR A 83 22.79 4.82 2.61
N TRP A 84 22.05 3.85 2.11
CA TRP A 84 20.98 4.10 1.15
C TRP A 84 19.69 4.48 1.86
N ALA A 85 19.04 5.53 1.36
CA ALA A 85 17.70 5.94 1.76
C ALA A 85 16.80 6.13 0.53
N ALA A 86 15.49 6.01 0.72
CA ALA A 86 14.48 6.44 -0.23
C ALA A 86 13.53 7.40 0.48
N ILE A 87 13.34 8.58 -0.11
CA ILE A 87 12.40 9.62 0.37
C ILE A 87 11.36 9.92 -0.69
N LEU A 88 10.29 10.62 -0.33
CA LEU A 88 9.36 11.21 -1.30
C LEU A 88 10.14 12.06 -2.30
N GLU A 89 9.72 12.06 -3.57
CA GLU A 89 10.45 12.73 -4.65
C GLU A 89 10.73 14.20 -4.34
N THR A 90 12.02 14.52 -4.15
CA THR A 90 12.53 15.78 -3.62
C THR A 90 13.75 16.19 -4.42
N LYS A 91 13.88 17.49 -4.73
CA LYS A 91 15.06 18.00 -5.46
C LYS A 91 16.30 18.00 -4.53
N VAL A 92 17.17 17.01 -4.69
CA VAL A 92 18.42 16.84 -3.93
C VAL A 92 19.60 16.69 -4.89
N ASN A 93 20.71 17.38 -4.62
CA ASN A 93 21.90 17.38 -5.49
C ASN A 93 23.02 16.48 -4.92
N VAL A 94 23.86 15.92 -5.79
CA VAL A 94 25.11 15.28 -5.35
C VAL A 94 26.03 16.35 -4.74
N GLY A 95 26.60 16.06 -3.57
CA GLY A 95 27.43 16.99 -2.81
C GLY A 95 26.69 17.77 -1.73
N GLN A 96 25.35 17.75 -1.72
CA GLN A 96 24.53 18.37 -0.70
C GLN A 96 24.66 17.64 0.65
N GLU A 97 24.81 18.40 1.74
CA GLU A 97 24.68 17.86 3.10
C GLU A 97 23.19 17.72 3.43
N ILE A 98 22.76 16.59 3.99
CA ILE A 98 21.36 16.33 4.32
C ILE A 98 21.24 15.58 5.64
N ALA A 99 20.18 15.88 6.40
CA ALA A 99 19.67 15.02 7.46
C ALA A 99 18.25 14.62 7.09
N LEU A 100 17.86 13.36 7.30
CA LEU A 100 16.54 12.81 7.01
C LEU A 100 15.76 12.53 8.31
N GLN A 101 14.44 12.55 8.21
CA GLN A 101 13.56 12.05 9.27
C GLN A 101 13.79 10.55 9.54
N PRO A 102 13.49 10.04 10.75
CA PRO A 102 13.55 8.61 11.06
C PRO A 102 12.76 7.74 10.07
N GLY A 103 13.32 6.59 9.70
CA GLY A 103 12.81 5.75 8.62
C GLY A 103 12.85 4.25 8.89
N ASN A 104 12.02 3.51 8.14
CA ASN A 104 11.92 2.06 8.18
C ASN A 104 13.06 1.45 7.36
N GLU A 105 13.90 0.63 7.99
CA GLU A 105 14.91 -0.15 7.26
C GLU A 105 14.27 -1.32 6.50
N MET A 106 14.63 -1.47 5.22
CA MET A 106 14.31 -2.61 4.39
C MET A 106 15.61 -3.29 3.93
N VAL A 107 15.63 -4.63 4.00
CA VAL A 107 16.76 -5.48 3.62
C VAL A 107 16.41 -6.22 2.34
N ASN A 108 17.36 -6.37 1.41
CA ASN A 108 17.18 -6.98 0.09
C ASN A 108 16.02 -6.36 -0.74
N PHE A 109 15.90 -5.03 -0.74
CA PHE A 109 14.83 -4.34 -1.46
C PHE A 109 15.13 -4.21 -2.96
N THR A 110 14.30 -4.79 -3.83
CA THR A 110 14.40 -4.62 -5.29
C THR A 110 13.46 -3.50 -5.78
N SER A 111 14.04 -2.38 -6.20
CA SER A 111 13.33 -1.34 -6.94
C SER A 111 13.13 -1.77 -8.39
N LYS A 112 11.88 -2.12 -8.74
CA LYS A 112 11.50 -2.52 -10.11
C LYS A 112 11.71 -1.40 -11.13
N THR A 113 11.53 -0.14 -10.72
CA THR A 113 11.62 1.04 -11.61
C THR A 113 13.05 1.56 -11.79
N LEU A 114 13.99 1.15 -10.93
CA LEU A 114 15.44 1.32 -11.15
C LEU A 114 16.13 0.07 -11.72
N ASN A 115 15.42 -1.06 -11.79
CA ASN A 115 15.99 -2.39 -12.04
C ASN A 115 17.21 -2.70 -11.12
N ARG A 116 17.12 -2.30 -9.84
CA ARG A 116 18.23 -2.35 -8.87
C ARG A 116 17.77 -2.96 -7.56
N THR A 117 18.59 -3.86 -7.01
CA THR A 117 18.45 -4.35 -5.62
C THR A 117 19.38 -3.57 -4.70
N PHE A 118 18.90 -3.30 -3.49
CA PHE A 118 19.64 -2.68 -2.40
C PHE A 118 19.68 -3.67 -1.23
N ASP A 119 20.88 -4.08 -0.82
CA ASP A 119 21.06 -5.01 0.31
C ASP A 119 20.44 -4.45 1.61
N LYS A 120 20.53 -3.12 1.77
CA LYS A 120 19.85 -2.33 2.80
C LYS A 120 19.46 -0.97 2.22
N ILE A 121 18.24 -0.51 2.52
CA ILE A 121 17.76 0.85 2.23
C ILE A 121 16.79 1.32 3.32
N ILE A 122 16.78 2.61 3.65
CA ILE A 122 15.88 3.17 4.67
C ILE A 122 14.80 4.05 4.01
N PHE A 123 13.53 3.71 4.20
CA PHE A 123 12.40 4.52 3.73
C PHE A 123 12.02 5.59 4.76
N SER A 124 12.12 6.86 4.37
CA SER A 124 11.88 8.04 5.21
C SER A 124 10.93 9.00 4.50
N THR A 125 10.30 9.94 5.23
CA THR A 125 9.44 10.97 4.63
C THR A 125 10.22 11.98 3.79
N GLY A 126 11.44 12.35 4.21
CA GLY A 126 12.18 13.47 3.64
C GLY A 126 13.17 14.11 4.63
N PRO A 127 13.62 15.34 4.37
CA PRO A 127 14.55 16.06 5.23
C PRO A 127 14.07 16.25 6.68
N ALA A 128 15.00 16.17 7.63
CA ALA A 128 14.76 16.44 9.05
C ALA A 128 14.39 17.91 9.32
N SER A 129 14.93 18.82 8.48
CA SER A 129 14.68 20.26 8.49
C SER A 129 14.26 20.73 7.10
N LEU A 130 13.10 21.37 7.00
CA LEU A 130 12.67 22.10 5.81
C LEU A 130 13.37 23.47 5.78
N ASP A 131 14.64 23.47 5.36
CA ASP A 131 15.35 24.72 5.04
C ASP A 131 15.05 25.10 3.59
N GLU A 132 14.35 26.22 3.39
CA GLU A 132 13.96 26.74 2.07
C GLU A 132 15.12 27.47 1.34
N SER A 133 16.36 26.99 1.51
CA SER A 133 17.60 27.65 1.05
C SER A 133 18.02 27.30 -0.39
N VAL A 134 17.06 27.03 -1.28
CA VAL A 134 17.31 26.90 -2.74
C VAL A 134 17.00 28.22 -3.47
N ASP A 135 18.01 29.10 -3.50
CA ASP A 135 17.97 30.43 -4.13
C ASP A 135 17.43 30.38 -5.58
N VAL A 136 16.34 31.13 -5.83
CA VAL A 136 15.66 31.23 -7.11
C VAL A 136 16.39 32.16 -8.10
N LYS A 137 17.60 31.76 -8.51
CA LYS A 137 18.35 32.41 -9.59
C LYS A 137 18.65 31.45 -10.74
N SER A 138 18.15 31.85 -11.90
CA SER A 138 18.15 31.16 -13.20
C SER A 138 19.44 30.43 -13.57
N PHE A 139 19.29 29.24 -14.15
CA PHE A 139 20.15 28.83 -15.25
C PHE A 139 19.33 28.23 -16.40
N HIS A 140 19.34 28.92 -17.55
CA HIS A 140 18.86 28.35 -18.81
C HIS A 140 19.90 27.32 -19.28
N GLY A 141 19.56 26.03 -19.24
CA GLY A 141 20.55 24.96 -19.35
C GLY A 141 20.03 23.64 -19.94
N LYS A 142 19.43 23.71 -21.15
CA LYS A 142 19.15 22.58 -22.06
C LYS A 142 18.74 21.26 -21.39
N THR A 143 17.44 21.06 -21.24
CA THR A 143 16.84 19.76 -20.90
C THR A 143 17.39 18.64 -21.80
N THR A 144 17.80 17.54 -21.18
CA THR A 144 17.99 16.24 -21.84
C THR A 144 17.02 15.27 -21.19
N GLU A 145 16.29 14.51 -22.01
CA GLU A 145 15.04 13.87 -21.61
C GLU A 145 15.24 12.54 -20.86
N ASN A 146 14.57 12.39 -19.73
CA ASN A 146 13.99 11.12 -19.29
C ASN A 146 12.81 11.41 -18.34
N ARG A 147 11.73 10.64 -18.49
CA ARG A 147 10.37 11.18 -18.34
C ARG A 147 9.62 10.57 -17.16
N ALA A 148 9.61 11.29 -16.03
CA ALA A 148 8.51 11.14 -15.07
C ALA A 148 7.23 11.67 -15.72
N THR A 149 6.27 10.79 -16.00
CA THR A 149 4.94 11.19 -16.46
C THR A 149 4.08 11.58 -15.26
N GLU A 150 4.36 12.74 -14.69
CA GLU A 150 3.39 13.49 -13.89
C GLU A 150 2.49 14.29 -14.86
N VAL A 151 1.22 14.49 -14.49
CA VAL A 151 0.33 15.39 -15.25
C VAL A 151 0.74 16.83 -14.94
N ALA A 152 1.03 17.64 -15.95
CA ALA A 152 1.56 18.99 -15.75
C ALA A 152 0.65 19.83 -14.81
N PRO A 153 1.20 20.47 -13.75
CA PRO A 153 0.42 21.27 -12.82
C PRO A 153 -0.35 22.39 -13.56
N GLY A 154 -1.68 22.28 -13.56
CA GLY A 154 -2.57 23.22 -14.26
C GLY A 154 -3.56 22.60 -15.26
N GLU A 155 -3.48 21.30 -15.57
CA GLU A 155 -4.57 20.64 -16.29
C GLU A 155 -5.84 20.64 -15.42
N LYS A 156 -6.93 21.23 -15.93
CA LYS A 156 -8.23 21.24 -15.24
C LYS A 156 -8.89 19.86 -15.35
N ILE A 157 -8.49 18.94 -14.48
CA ILE A 157 -9.16 17.65 -14.30
C ILE A 157 -10.62 17.89 -13.89
N GLN A 158 -11.55 17.24 -14.59
CA GLN A 158 -12.97 17.23 -14.26
C GLN A 158 -13.55 15.89 -14.75
N VAL A 159 -13.87 14.99 -13.83
CA VAL A 159 -14.33 13.62 -14.12
C VAL A 159 -15.71 13.41 -13.49
N GLU A 160 -16.63 12.84 -14.25
CA GLU A 160 -17.97 12.50 -13.73
C GLU A 160 -17.89 11.37 -12.69
N LYS A 161 -18.59 11.58 -11.58
CA LYS A 161 -18.81 10.63 -10.49
C LYS A 161 -19.25 9.27 -11.01
N ALA A 162 -18.79 8.19 -10.37
CA ALA A 162 -19.16 6.83 -10.74
C ALA A 162 -20.68 6.57 -10.63
N SER A 163 -21.22 5.74 -11.53
CA SER A 163 -22.62 5.29 -11.50
C SER A 163 -22.76 4.02 -10.66
N ALA A 164 -22.65 4.13 -9.34
CA ALA A 164 -22.84 3.03 -8.38
C ALA A 164 -23.55 3.51 -7.09
N PRO A 165 -24.22 2.64 -6.31
CA PRO A 165 -24.89 3.04 -5.07
C PRO A 165 -23.91 3.51 -3.97
N ASP A 166 -22.70 2.94 -3.97
CA ASP A 166 -21.55 3.27 -3.12
C ASP A 166 -20.59 4.28 -3.78
N ALA A 167 -21.07 5.02 -4.79
CA ALA A 167 -20.25 6.00 -5.48
C ALA A 167 -20.08 7.30 -4.71
N TYR A 168 -18.86 7.84 -4.73
CA TYR A 168 -18.50 9.15 -4.18
C TYR A 168 -17.54 9.89 -5.11
N THR A 169 -17.53 11.23 -5.03
CA THR A 169 -16.39 12.03 -5.51
C THR A 169 -15.23 11.97 -4.52
N VAL A 170 -14.02 12.36 -4.93
CA VAL A 170 -12.86 12.46 -4.02
C VAL A 170 -13.17 13.39 -2.84
N ALA A 171 -13.74 14.58 -3.09
CA ALA A 171 -14.14 15.50 -2.03
C ALA A 171 -15.20 14.91 -1.08
N GLU A 172 -16.15 14.12 -1.58
CA GLU A 172 -17.11 13.42 -0.72
C GLU A 172 -16.44 12.38 0.18
N LEU A 173 -15.42 11.66 -0.31
CA LEU A 173 -14.67 10.70 0.51
C LEU A 173 -13.91 11.39 1.65
N TYR A 174 -13.28 12.54 1.38
CA TYR A 174 -12.65 13.38 2.41
C TYR A 174 -13.68 13.93 3.41
N GLY A 175 -14.79 14.49 2.93
CA GLY A 175 -15.84 15.04 3.80
C GLY A 175 -16.55 13.98 4.66
N LYS A 176 -16.71 12.75 4.14
CA LYS A 176 -17.42 11.64 4.80
C LYS A 176 -16.48 10.60 5.42
N LYS A 177 -15.19 10.90 5.59
CA LYS A 177 -14.18 9.90 6.04
C LYS A 177 -14.53 9.20 7.36
N ALA A 178 -15.23 9.89 8.28
CA ALA A 178 -15.73 9.31 9.52
C ALA A 178 -16.92 8.34 9.34
N GLU A 179 -17.75 8.56 8.34
CA GLU A 179 -18.90 7.70 8.01
C GLU A 179 -18.50 6.48 7.15
N LEU A 180 -17.40 6.58 6.40
CA LEU A 180 -16.99 5.62 5.38
C LEU A 180 -15.82 4.71 5.79
N ASP A 181 -15.20 4.91 6.95
CA ASP A 181 -14.11 4.04 7.43
C ASP A 181 -14.54 2.57 7.51
N ALA A 182 -13.67 1.69 7.01
CA ALA A 182 -13.88 0.25 6.83
C ALA A 182 -15.06 -0.15 5.91
N LYS A 183 -15.69 0.79 5.18
CA LYS A 183 -16.70 0.47 4.15
C LYS A 183 -16.07 0.37 2.77
N ASN A 184 -16.65 -0.45 1.91
CA ASN A 184 -16.37 -0.39 0.48
C ASN A 184 -16.97 0.89 -0.10
N VAL A 185 -16.20 1.53 -0.97
CA VAL A 185 -16.57 2.72 -1.73
C VAL A 185 -16.15 2.55 -3.18
N THR A 186 -16.87 3.21 -4.08
CA THR A 186 -16.52 3.32 -5.49
C THR A 186 -16.25 4.77 -5.85
N VAL A 187 -15.15 5.02 -6.57
CA VAL A 187 -14.72 6.34 -7.02
C VAL A 187 -14.34 6.27 -8.50
N ARG A 188 -14.56 7.35 -9.26
CA ARG A 188 -14.11 7.47 -10.65
C ARG A 188 -13.30 8.74 -10.81
N GLY A 189 -12.11 8.63 -11.41
CA GLY A 189 -11.16 9.73 -11.53
C GLY A 189 -10.02 9.41 -12.48
N LYS A 190 -9.20 10.43 -12.75
CA LYS A 190 -7.98 10.34 -13.56
C LYS A 190 -6.82 9.91 -12.66
N ILE A 191 -6.03 8.93 -13.09
CA ILE A 191 -4.75 8.60 -12.46
C ILE A 191 -3.75 9.71 -12.76
N VAL A 192 -3.19 10.34 -11.72
CA VAL A 192 -2.20 11.43 -11.87
C VAL A 192 -0.77 11.00 -11.54
N LYS A 193 -0.58 9.99 -10.68
CA LYS A 193 0.73 9.43 -10.31
C LYS A 193 0.59 7.95 -9.94
N VAL A 194 1.62 7.16 -10.26
CA VAL A 194 1.67 5.70 -10.05
C VAL A 194 3.02 5.30 -9.46
N SER A 195 2.99 4.54 -8.36
CA SER A 195 4.16 4.03 -7.64
C SER A 195 3.98 2.53 -7.36
N SER A 196 4.57 1.70 -8.22
CA SER A 196 4.28 0.26 -8.29
C SER A 196 5.23 -0.62 -7.50
N GLY A 197 4.70 -1.63 -6.79
CA GLY A 197 5.46 -2.68 -6.10
C GLY A 197 5.87 -2.38 -4.64
N ILE A 198 5.58 -1.19 -4.11
CA ILE A 198 5.90 -0.79 -2.74
C ILE A 198 4.99 -1.55 -1.75
N MET A 199 5.57 -2.18 -0.72
CA MET A 199 4.85 -3.04 0.24
C MET A 199 3.99 -4.13 -0.44
N GLY A 200 4.47 -4.67 -1.56
CA GLY A 200 3.81 -5.75 -2.31
C GLY A 200 2.54 -5.33 -3.08
N ARG A 201 2.29 -4.03 -3.23
CA ARG A 201 1.11 -3.45 -3.88
C ARG A 201 1.48 -2.25 -4.75
N ASN A 202 0.55 -1.77 -5.56
CA ASN A 202 0.69 -0.55 -6.34
C ASN A 202 -0.05 0.59 -5.63
N TRP A 203 0.54 1.77 -5.65
CA TRP A 203 -0.01 3.00 -5.07
C TRP A 203 -0.36 3.95 -6.20
N LEU A 204 -1.59 4.45 -6.18
CA LEU A 204 -2.19 5.23 -7.25
C LEU A 204 -2.76 6.52 -6.66
N HIS A 205 -2.44 7.64 -7.26
CA HIS A 205 -3.02 8.94 -6.93
C HIS A 205 -4.13 9.24 -7.95
N ILE A 206 -5.33 9.54 -7.47
CA ILE A 206 -6.54 9.67 -8.28
C ILE A 206 -7.21 11.01 -8.00
N GLN A 207 -7.49 11.78 -9.05
CA GLN A 207 -8.18 13.07 -8.98
C GLN A 207 -9.40 13.08 -9.89
N ASP A 208 -10.51 13.65 -9.43
CA ASP A 208 -11.73 13.87 -10.22
C ASP A 208 -12.06 15.35 -10.47
N GLY A 209 -11.30 16.27 -9.84
CA GLY A 209 -11.53 17.71 -9.89
C GLY A 209 -12.55 18.26 -8.89
N SER A 210 -13.06 17.43 -7.96
CA SER A 210 -14.05 17.87 -6.96
C SER A 210 -13.45 18.51 -5.70
N GLY A 211 -12.20 18.18 -5.36
CA GLY A 211 -11.53 18.63 -4.14
C GLY A 211 -10.56 19.79 -4.33
N ASN A 212 -9.92 20.21 -3.24
CA ASN A 212 -9.08 21.40 -3.16
C ASN A 212 -7.59 21.04 -2.94
N GLN A 213 -6.70 21.65 -3.72
CA GLN A 213 -5.25 21.43 -3.58
C GLN A 213 -4.67 22.04 -2.29
N LYS A 214 -5.29 23.08 -1.73
CA LYS A 214 -4.77 23.80 -0.55
C LYS A 214 -4.91 23.03 0.77
N ASP A 215 -5.78 22.03 0.81
CA ASP A 215 -6.03 21.16 1.98
C ASP A 215 -5.81 19.67 1.65
N GLY A 216 -5.30 19.36 0.45
CA GLY A 216 -5.02 18.00 -0.01
C GLY A 216 -6.25 17.17 -0.37
N SER A 217 -7.48 17.70 -0.26
CA SER A 217 -8.70 16.96 -0.56
C SER A 217 -8.95 16.70 -2.06
N ASN A 218 -8.06 17.16 -2.95
CA ASN A 218 -8.14 16.89 -4.40
C ASN A 218 -7.57 15.53 -4.82
N ASP A 219 -6.72 14.91 -3.99
CA ASP A 219 -5.86 13.79 -4.40
C ASP A 219 -6.08 12.54 -3.53
N LEU A 220 -6.81 11.55 -4.06
CA LEU A 220 -7.08 10.31 -3.36
C LEU A 220 -5.96 9.29 -3.57
N VAL A 221 -5.36 8.84 -2.48
CA VAL A 221 -4.44 7.70 -2.50
C VAL A 221 -5.23 6.39 -2.47
N VAL A 222 -4.88 5.50 -3.39
CA VAL A 222 -5.48 4.17 -3.56
C VAL A 222 -4.36 3.13 -3.60
N THR A 223 -4.58 1.98 -2.95
CA THR A 223 -3.69 0.81 -3.10
C THR A 223 -4.41 -0.39 -3.72
N SER A 224 -3.76 -0.99 -4.72
CA SER A 224 -4.30 -2.09 -5.53
C SER A 224 -3.24 -3.14 -5.85
N LYS A 225 -3.67 -4.32 -6.32
CA LYS A 225 -2.80 -5.28 -7.04
C LYS A 225 -2.80 -5.04 -8.55
N ASP A 226 -3.86 -4.42 -9.07
CA ASP A 226 -4.02 -4.10 -10.48
C ASP A 226 -3.12 -2.92 -10.87
N LEU A 227 -2.93 -2.72 -12.16
CA LEU A 227 -2.15 -1.62 -12.73
C LEU A 227 -3.02 -0.74 -13.62
N ALA A 228 -2.88 0.57 -13.42
CA ALA A 228 -3.33 1.62 -14.34
C ALA A 228 -2.12 2.50 -14.71
N ALA A 229 -2.22 3.21 -15.83
CA ALA A 229 -1.24 4.18 -16.29
C ALA A 229 -1.65 5.60 -15.90
N VAL A 230 -0.68 6.50 -15.74
CA VAL A 230 -0.97 7.93 -15.57
C VAL A 230 -1.69 8.44 -16.82
N GLY A 231 -2.78 9.17 -16.62
CA GLY A 231 -3.67 9.65 -17.68
C GLY A 231 -4.92 8.79 -17.88
N ASP A 232 -4.94 7.52 -17.45
CA ASP A 232 -6.17 6.71 -17.48
C ASP A 232 -7.26 7.36 -16.63
N ILE A 233 -8.50 7.42 -17.15
CA ILE A 233 -9.70 7.60 -16.31
C ILE A 233 -10.23 6.22 -15.96
N VAL A 234 -10.34 5.93 -14.67
CA VAL A 234 -10.74 4.61 -14.15
C VAL A 234 -11.85 4.72 -13.11
N THR A 235 -12.62 3.65 -12.98
CA THR A 235 -13.50 3.40 -11.84
C THR A 235 -12.81 2.41 -10.90
N VAL A 236 -12.78 2.73 -9.61
CA VAL A 236 -12.03 2.01 -8.58
C VAL A 236 -12.95 1.68 -7.43
N SER A 237 -12.97 0.43 -7.00
CA SER A 237 -13.81 -0.04 -5.89
C SER A 237 -12.96 -0.77 -4.86
N GLY A 238 -12.99 -0.33 -3.60
CA GLY A 238 -12.20 -0.88 -2.50
C GLY A 238 -12.59 -0.30 -1.13
N THR A 239 -11.88 -0.70 -0.08
CA THR A 239 -12.22 -0.33 1.31
C THR A 239 -11.62 1.02 1.69
N LEU A 240 -12.44 2.04 1.95
CA LEU A 240 -11.95 3.31 2.50
C LEU A 240 -11.46 3.10 3.94
N ARG A 241 -10.28 3.60 4.26
CA ARG A 241 -9.77 3.78 5.62
C ARG A 241 -9.49 5.24 5.88
N LYS A 242 -9.83 5.72 7.09
CA LYS A 242 -9.45 7.05 7.56
C LYS A 242 -8.21 7.00 8.45
N ASP A 243 -7.49 8.11 8.55
CA ASP A 243 -6.40 8.36 9.50
C ASP A 243 -5.35 7.22 9.52
N LYS A 244 -5.07 6.63 8.35
CA LYS A 244 -4.32 5.37 8.21
C LYS A 244 -2.82 5.64 8.25
N ASP A 245 -2.16 5.08 9.26
CA ASP A 245 -0.70 5.10 9.43
C ASP A 245 -0.06 3.79 8.93
N PHE A 246 1.04 3.90 8.17
CA PHE A 246 1.90 2.78 7.75
C PHE A 246 3.30 2.82 8.41
N GLY A 247 3.53 3.73 9.37
CA GLY A 247 4.84 4.00 9.97
C GLY A 247 5.68 4.98 9.15
N SER A 248 6.78 5.45 9.73
CA SER A 248 7.72 6.42 9.12
C SER A 248 7.04 7.58 8.38
N GLY A 249 6.00 8.15 9.00
CA GLY A 249 5.28 9.31 8.51
C GLY A 249 4.38 9.08 7.27
N TYR A 250 4.26 7.85 6.77
CA TYR A 250 3.26 7.51 5.73
C TYR A 250 1.86 7.43 6.34
N LYS A 251 1.29 8.60 6.65
CA LYS A 251 -0.05 8.81 7.20
C LYS A 251 -0.99 9.34 6.12
N TYR A 252 -2.21 8.81 6.05
CA TYR A 252 -3.22 9.21 5.08
C TYR A 252 -4.54 9.49 5.77
N ASP A 253 -5.00 10.75 5.71
CA ASP A 253 -6.31 11.18 6.21
C ASP A 253 -7.45 10.35 5.62
N VAL A 254 -7.35 10.04 4.33
CA VAL A 254 -8.18 9.08 3.60
C VAL A 254 -7.29 8.26 2.66
N ILE A 255 -7.53 6.95 2.61
CA ILE A 255 -6.95 6.04 1.63
C ILE A 255 -7.97 4.96 1.25
N VAL A 256 -7.97 4.49 0.01
CA VAL A 256 -8.72 3.27 -0.37
C VAL A 256 -7.76 2.09 -0.47
N GLU A 257 -7.95 1.08 0.37
CA GLU A 257 -7.12 -0.14 0.38
C GLU A 257 -7.75 -1.29 -0.40
N GLN A 258 -6.87 -2.17 -0.93
CA GLN A 258 -7.22 -3.43 -1.59
C GLN A 258 -8.17 -3.25 -2.80
N ALA A 259 -8.09 -2.12 -3.48
CA ALA A 259 -9.04 -1.75 -4.51
C ALA A 259 -8.85 -2.55 -5.81
N ASN A 260 -9.95 -2.77 -6.53
CA ASN A 260 -9.99 -3.36 -7.86
C ASN A 260 -10.20 -2.25 -8.89
N ILE A 261 -9.57 -2.35 -10.06
CA ILE A 261 -9.61 -1.29 -11.09
C ILE A 261 -10.42 -1.75 -12.31
N LYS A 262 -11.36 -0.91 -12.73
CA LYS A 262 -12.08 -1.03 -13.99
C LYS A 262 -11.83 0.20 -14.87
N LYS A 263 -11.52 -0.03 -16.16
CA LYS A 263 -11.52 1.01 -17.19
C LYS A 263 -12.91 1.12 -17.81
#